data_AF-A0A3G1KP84-F1
#
_entry.id   AF-A0A3G1KP84-F1
#
_cell.length_a   1.000
_cell.length_b   1.000
_cell.length_c   1.000
_cell.angle_alpha   90.00
_cell.angle_beta   90.00
_cell.angle_gamma   90.00
#
_symmetry.space_group_name_H-M   'P 1'
#
loop_
_entity.id
_entity.type
_entity.pdbx_description
1 polymer ?
#
loop_
_entity_poly.entity_id
_entity_poly.type
_entity_poly.pdbx_seq_one_letter_code
_entity_poly.pdbx_strand_id
1 'polypeptide(L)'
;MADKKQQDRFPGPLTKEIEEFINFKRQSGSLYTSSEFALKAFDKFCAAVENQALTPQQLAEAWVKPGDDKPKYDVGCCVRQLGQYLTAQGYPKAFTVLSAKGNAPRLLGINSGPFVREIKEFVDQKRSAGRKYISEEYCLKAFDKFCAIKENEFLTPQQLADAWRRKVRAKNTTNIGMIRELGMYLTMQGSTKSFVVPYANGDMPKLAFTGYTGLFAEEIVSFLKTKRSVGLKYRNEEFRLKAFDKFCNEQSNLNLSPQQLADTFIHFQEECGNSESRRSISVIKALGNYLTDNGWSNAFTIIDKNSVTGPYAEEISPFIAFKKSSGFKYLHSSYILRTFDVFCASKENESLTPQQLADKWVIKRNNEHPNTRAGRVDPVRVFGKYLTSIGHPKAFMIAVDVAQRRAPKPPYLFSEDDIDTFFCACAELKPDEKEPSMHIVLPAAFLFMHCMGVRTCELKILMKNVNFETGEVIIVDAKTGDRAVYMSEELSVVLYKYNSVIEKLFPCHKYLFPASVGRSRNDFAKRFRNIWASSVPDGNHGEPRLYDFRHHLLYRNVELCMRSGGDVNVLRPYLMRHMGHKLPESFQYYFHLSPPIRKEISHIKKNLDWMIPDVLEVPYE
;
A
#
# COMPACT_ATOMS: atom_id res chain seq x y z
N MET A 1 12.67 -23.85 -32.88
CA MET A 1 11.70 -24.19 -31.80
C MET A 1 11.46 -25.70 -31.61
N ALA A 2 12.37 -26.59 -32.06
CA ALA A 2 12.22 -28.04 -31.86
C ALA A 2 13.25 -28.68 -30.88
N ASP A 3 14.34 -27.99 -30.53
CA ASP A 3 15.46 -28.63 -29.81
C ASP A 3 15.48 -28.44 -28.27
N LYS A 4 14.56 -27.66 -27.69
CA LYS A 4 14.47 -27.47 -26.23
C LYS A 4 13.52 -28.44 -25.51
N LYS A 5 12.85 -29.34 -26.25
CA LYS A 5 11.88 -30.31 -25.68
C LYS A 5 12.45 -31.71 -25.42
N GLN A 6 13.73 -31.97 -25.71
CA GLN A 6 14.33 -33.31 -25.58
C GLN A 6 15.21 -33.50 -24.33
N GLN A 7 15.40 -32.48 -23.49
CA GLN A 7 16.30 -32.52 -22.33
C GLN A 7 15.65 -32.97 -21.00
N ASP A 8 14.47 -33.56 -21.07
CA ASP A 8 13.67 -34.04 -19.91
C ASP A 8 13.66 -35.58 -19.78
N ARG A 9 14.63 -36.28 -20.40
CA ARG A 9 14.54 -37.73 -20.64
C ARG A 9 15.51 -38.65 -19.90
N PHE A 10 16.14 -38.20 -18.81
CA PHE A 10 16.88 -39.11 -17.93
C PHE A 10 16.44 -38.92 -16.48
N PRO A 11 15.71 -39.90 -15.88
CA PRO A 11 15.39 -39.89 -14.47
C PRO A 11 16.69 -40.12 -13.67
N GLY A 12 16.94 -39.27 -12.68
CA GLY A 12 18.02 -39.48 -11.73
C GLY A 12 17.66 -40.52 -10.66
N PRO A 13 18.62 -40.86 -9.77
CA PRO A 13 18.48 -41.98 -8.84
C PRO A 13 17.43 -41.76 -7.73
N LEU A 14 16.90 -40.55 -7.57
CA LEU A 14 15.88 -40.18 -6.58
C LEU A 14 14.57 -39.70 -7.22
N THR A 15 14.37 -39.88 -8.53
CA THR A 15 13.18 -39.38 -9.25
C THR A 15 11.88 -39.85 -8.60
N LYS A 16 11.77 -41.15 -8.25
CA LYS A 16 10.54 -41.72 -7.68
C LYS A 16 10.24 -41.14 -6.29
N GLU A 17 11.25 -41.07 -5.44
CA GLU A 17 11.20 -40.52 -4.10
C GLU A 17 10.85 -39.02 -4.10
N ILE A 18 11.34 -38.27 -5.09
CA ILE A 18 11.04 -36.85 -5.29
C ILE A 18 9.59 -36.65 -5.73
N GLU A 19 9.09 -37.44 -6.66
CA GLU A 19 7.70 -37.36 -7.13
C GLU A 19 6.70 -37.68 -6.01
N GLU A 20 6.96 -38.72 -5.23
CA GLU A 20 6.15 -39.08 -4.06
C GLU A 20 6.14 -37.95 -3.01
N PHE A 21 7.30 -37.35 -2.73
CA PHE A 21 7.39 -36.21 -1.82
C PHE A 21 6.68 -34.94 -2.32
N ILE A 22 6.77 -34.64 -3.62
CA ILE A 22 6.06 -33.50 -4.24
C ILE A 22 4.55 -33.71 -4.14
N ASN A 23 4.07 -34.92 -4.43
CA ASN A 23 2.65 -35.25 -4.31
C ASN A 23 2.16 -35.14 -2.86
N PHE A 24 2.94 -35.62 -1.89
CA PHE A 24 2.66 -35.42 -0.47
C PHE A 24 2.53 -33.93 -0.11
N LYS A 25 3.44 -33.07 -0.61
CA LYS A 25 3.37 -31.62 -0.36
C LYS A 25 2.18 -30.95 -1.03
N ARG A 26 1.81 -31.39 -2.24
CA ARG A 26 0.62 -30.87 -2.95
C ARG A 26 -0.69 -31.27 -2.27
N GLN A 27 -0.79 -32.50 -1.76
CA GLN A 27 -1.93 -32.93 -0.95
C GLN A 27 -2.04 -32.16 0.37
N SER A 28 -0.91 -31.69 0.93
CA SER A 28 -0.90 -30.78 2.08
C SER A 28 -1.24 -29.31 1.76
N GLY A 29 -1.67 -29.02 0.52
CA GLY A 29 -2.12 -27.69 0.08
C GLY A 29 -1.02 -26.75 -0.43
N SER A 30 0.20 -27.24 -0.65
CA SER A 30 1.31 -26.44 -1.20
C SER A 30 1.47 -26.64 -2.71
N LEU A 31 1.49 -25.56 -3.49
CA LEU A 31 1.72 -25.65 -4.94
C LEU A 31 3.11 -26.20 -5.30
N TYR A 32 4.10 -26.03 -4.41
CA TYR A 32 5.45 -26.60 -4.47
C TYR A 32 6.22 -26.45 -5.81
N THR A 33 5.87 -25.47 -6.64
CA THR A 33 6.36 -25.31 -8.02
C THR A 33 7.84 -24.93 -8.10
N SER A 34 8.31 -23.96 -7.30
CA SER A 34 9.72 -23.54 -7.29
C SER A 34 10.63 -24.59 -6.65
N SER A 35 10.13 -25.29 -5.62
CA SER A 35 10.85 -26.34 -4.90
C SER A 35 10.98 -27.63 -5.72
N GLU A 36 10.00 -27.94 -6.57
CA GLU A 36 10.07 -29.03 -7.55
C GLU A 36 11.25 -28.85 -8.52
N PHE A 37 11.46 -27.64 -9.04
CA PHE A 37 12.59 -27.37 -9.93
C PHE A 37 13.93 -27.62 -9.22
N ALA A 38 14.05 -27.22 -7.95
CA ALA A 38 15.26 -27.44 -7.16
C ALA A 38 15.50 -28.93 -6.84
N LEU A 39 14.45 -29.70 -6.58
CA LEU A 39 14.57 -31.15 -6.35
C LEU A 39 14.92 -31.90 -7.64
N LYS A 40 14.35 -31.53 -8.78
CA LYS A 40 14.74 -32.08 -10.09
C LYS A 40 16.19 -31.73 -10.45
N ALA A 41 16.66 -30.52 -10.08
CA ALA A 41 18.07 -30.15 -10.25
C ALA A 41 18.99 -30.96 -9.33
N PHE A 42 18.58 -31.25 -8.09
CA PHE A 42 19.29 -32.13 -7.18
C PHE A 42 19.38 -33.57 -7.72
N ASP A 43 18.29 -34.09 -8.28
CA ASP A 43 18.26 -35.42 -8.88
C ASP A 43 19.23 -35.54 -10.08
N LYS A 44 19.28 -34.50 -10.93
CA LYS A 44 20.25 -34.42 -12.03
C LYS A 44 21.70 -34.33 -11.52
N PHE A 45 21.93 -33.64 -10.41
CA PHE A 45 23.23 -33.62 -9.75
C PHE A 45 23.63 -34.98 -9.21
N CYS A 46 22.72 -35.71 -8.56
CA CYS A 46 22.98 -37.08 -8.10
C CYS A 46 23.36 -37.99 -9.27
N ALA A 47 22.63 -37.92 -10.39
CA ALA A 47 22.94 -38.69 -11.60
C ALA A 47 24.30 -38.34 -12.21
N ALA A 48 24.69 -37.06 -12.19
CA ALA A 48 25.99 -36.61 -12.72
C ALA A 48 27.18 -37.05 -11.85
N VAL A 49 26.96 -37.25 -10.55
CA VAL A 49 28.01 -37.57 -9.56
C VAL A 49 28.10 -39.08 -9.27
N GLU A 50 27.08 -39.87 -9.61
CA GLU A 50 27.00 -41.33 -9.34
C GLU A 50 28.14 -42.16 -9.96
N ASN A 51 28.90 -41.62 -10.91
CA ASN A 51 30.14 -42.24 -11.43
C ASN A 51 31.28 -42.34 -10.38
N GLN A 52 31.10 -41.83 -9.16
CA GLN A 52 32.09 -41.86 -8.07
C GLN A 52 31.67 -42.70 -6.84
N ALA A 53 30.61 -43.52 -6.93
CA ALA A 53 30.14 -44.42 -5.86
C ALA A 53 29.85 -43.72 -4.50
N LEU A 54 29.28 -42.50 -4.54
CA LEU A 54 28.91 -41.75 -3.33
C LEU A 54 27.54 -42.18 -2.78
N THR A 55 27.42 -42.25 -1.45
CA THR A 55 26.15 -42.53 -0.77
C THR A 55 25.17 -41.35 -0.88
N PRO A 56 23.84 -41.58 -0.76
CA PRO A 56 22.83 -40.50 -0.76
C PRO A 56 23.11 -39.39 0.27
N GLN A 57 23.69 -39.75 1.41
CA GLN A 57 24.14 -38.82 2.44
C GLN A 57 25.25 -37.89 1.93
N GLN A 58 26.29 -38.45 1.32
CA GLN A 58 27.42 -37.70 0.77
C GLN A 58 26.97 -36.80 -0.40
N LEU A 59 26.05 -37.27 -1.24
CA LEU A 59 25.46 -36.47 -2.32
C LEU A 59 24.68 -35.27 -1.77
N ALA A 60 23.88 -35.47 -0.73
CA ALA A 60 23.09 -34.41 -0.11
C ALA A 60 23.98 -33.35 0.60
N GLU A 61 25.09 -33.78 1.22
CA GLU A 61 26.08 -32.87 1.81
C GLU A 61 26.85 -32.08 0.75
N ALA A 62 27.25 -32.72 -0.35
CA ALA A 62 27.92 -32.07 -1.48
C ALA A 62 27.01 -31.04 -2.17
N TRP A 63 25.71 -31.32 -2.24
CA TRP A 63 24.73 -30.38 -2.78
C TRP A 63 24.63 -29.09 -1.96
N VAL A 64 24.74 -29.17 -0.64
CA VAL A 64 24.60 -28.02 0.28
C VAL A 64 25.87 -27.16 0.39
N LYS A 65 27.04 -27.63 -0.06
CA LYS A 65 28.24 -26.78 -0.17
C LYS A 65 28.08 -25.71 -1.27
N PRO A 66 28.41 -24.43 -1.02
CA PRO A 66 28.28 -23.36 -2.02
C PRO A 66 29.21 -23.59 -3.22
N GLY A 67 28.72 -23.31 -4.44
CA GLY A 67 29.48 -23.36 -5.70
C GLY A 67 28.84 -22.47 -6.76
N ASP A 68 29.64 -21.99 -7.72
CA ASP A 68 29.28 -20.88 -8.62
C ASP A 68 28.14 -21.18 -9.63
N ASP A 69 27.88 -22.46 -9.91
CA ASP A 69 26.85 -22.91 -10.87
C ASP A 69 25.49 -23.26 -10.23
N LYS A 70 25.27 -22.97 -8.94
CA LYS A 70 24.04 -23.36 -8.22
C LYS A 70 23.00 -22.22 -8.15
N PRO A 71 21.68 -22.52 -8.23
CA PRO A 71 20.62 -21.51 -8.14
C PRO A 71 20.67 -20.72 -6.81
N LYS A 72 20.50 -19.39 -6.85
CA LYS A 72 20.64 -18.47 -5.69
C LYS A 72 19.52 -18.49 -4.62
N TYR A 73 18.65 -19.49 -4.59
CA TYR A 73 17.60 -19.66 -3.54
C TYR A 73 17.99 -20.78 -2.57
N ASP A 74 17.44 -20.82 -1.35
CA ASP A 74 17.79 -21.74 -0.24
C ASP A 74 17.78 -23.25 -0.61
N VAL A 75 18.83 -23.68 -1.33
CA VAL A 75 18.91 -24.97 -2.04
C VAL A 75 18.93 -26.16 -1.07
N GLY A 76 19.35 -25.93 0.17
CA GLY A 76 19.44 -26.95 1.21
C GLY A 76 18.16 -27.18 2.01
N CYS A 77 17.14 -26.32 1.87
CA CYS A 77 15.89 -26.48 2.62
C CYS A 77 14.99 -27.58 2.02
N CYS A 78 14.83 -27.60 0.70
CA CYS A 78 13.98 -28.59 0.02
C CYS A 78 14.58 -30.01 0.08
N VAL A 79 15.89 -30.13 -0.17
CA VAL A 79 16.63 -31.40 -0.07
C VAL A 79 16.60 -31.96 1.36
N ARG A 80 16.65 -31.07 2.37
CA ARG A 80 16.51 -31.48 3.78
C ARG A 80 15.11 -31.96 4.11
N GLN A 81 14.07 -31.29 3.60
CA GLN A 81 12.69 -31.76 3.80
C GLN A 81 12.45 -33.11 3.10
N LEU A 82 13.07 -33.34 1.93
CA LEU A 82 13.04 -34.64 1.25
C LEU A 82 13.73 -35.71 2.13
N GLY A 83 14.95 -35.46 2.61
CA GLY A 83 15.65 -36.40 3.50
C GLY A 83 14.85 -36.74 4.75
N GLN A 84 14.24 -35.74 5.38
CA GLN A 84 13.34 -35.93 6.53
C GLN A 84 12.10 -36.76 6.20
N TYR A 85 11.50 -36.56 5.02
CA TYR A 85 10.37 -37.35 4.56
C TYR A 85 10.78 -38.81 4.34
N LEU A 86 11.91 -39.06 3.67
CA LEU A 86 12.42 -40.41 3.42
C LEU A 86 12.77 -41.14 4.70
N THR A 87 13.37 -40.45 5.69
CA THR A 87 13.59 -41.01 7.03
C THR A 87 12.27 -41.35 7.72
N ALA A 88 11.28 -40.48 7.65
CA ALA A 88 9.97 -40.69 8.28
C ALA A 88 9.17 -41.85 7.64
N GLN A 89 9.40 -42.13 6.36
CA GLN A 89 8.75 -43.23 5.63
C GLN A 89 9.59 -44.52 5.59
N GLY A 90 10.79 -44.53 6.20
CA GLY A 90 11.65 -45.72 6.27
C GLY A 90 12.34 -46.10 4.95
N TYR A 91 12.58 -45.16 4.03
CA TYR A 91 13.23 -45.45 2.76
C TYR A 91 14.74 -45.76 2.95
N PRO A 92 15.30 -46.75 2.22
CA PRO A 92 16.71 -47.14 2.34
C PRO A 92 17.68 -46.05 1.86
N LYS A 93 17.23 -45.12 1.01
CA LYS A 93 18.02 -43.97 0.52
C LYS A 93 17.86 -42.70 1.39
N ALA A 94 17.34 -42.84 2.62
CA ALA A 94 17.15 -41.70 3.50
C ALA A 94 18.50 -41.04 3.89
N PHE A 95 18.48 -39.72 4.04
CA PHE A 95 19.67 -38.93 4.39
C PHE A 95 19.28 -37.72 5.26
N THR A 96 20.24 -37.19 6.01
CA THR A 96 20.04 -36.06 6.92
C THR A 96 21.03 -34.94 6.64
N VAL A 97 20.55 -33.77 6.24
CA VAL A 97 21.42 -32.60 5.99
C VAL A 97 21.29 -31.57 7.11
N LEU A 98 22.42 -31.19 7.70
CA LEU A 98 22.48 -30.14 8.72
C LEU A 98 22.34 -28.74 8.08
N SER A 99 21.82 -27.79 8.87
CA SER A 99 21.76 -26.39 8.43
C SER A 99 23.17 -25.80 8.30
N ALA A 100 23.41 -24.91 7.32
CA ALA A 100 24.66 -24.15 7.19
C ALA A 100 25.05 -23.34 8.46
N LYS A 101 24.16 -23.24 9.45
CA LYS A 101 24.39 -22.62 10.77
C LYS A 101 24.66 -23.63 11.91
N GLY A 102 24.98 -24.89 11.63
CA GLY A 102 25.36 -25.90 12.65
C GLY A 102 24.23 -26.35 13.59
N ASN A 103 22.98 -25.97 13.34
CA ASN A 103 21.86 -26.37 14.19
C ASN A 103 21.34 -27.77 13.83
N ALA A 104 21.11 -28.60 14.86
CA ALA A 104 20.53 -29.94 14.74
C ALA A 104 19.20 -29.93 13.96
N PRO A 105 18.90 -30.98 13.17
CA PRO A 105 17.68 -31.04 12.38
C PRO A 105 16.45 -31.03 13.30
N ARG A 106 15.45 -30.19 13.00
CA ARG A 106 14.15 -30.29 13.68
C ARG A 106 13.46 -31.56 13.20
N LEU A 107 13.38 -32.57 14.08
CA LEU A 107 12.58 -33.78 13.90
C LEU A 107 11.13 -33.42 13.55
N LEU A 108 10.60 -34.02 12.47
CA LEU A 108 9.16 -34.16 12.23
C LEU A 108 8.60 -35.00 13.37
N GLY A 109 8.13 -34.34 14.43
CA GLY A 109 7.59 -35.00 15.60
C GLY A 109 6.10 -35.31 15.41
N ILE A 110 5.78 -36.59 15.51
CA ILE A 110 4.47 -37.10 15.90
C ILE A 110 4.11 -36.52 17.29
N ASN A 111 2.81 -36.26 17.50
CA ASN A 111 2.12 -35.68 18.68
C ASN A 111 2.72 -36.17 20.03
N SER A 112 2.82 -35.41 21.14
CA SER A 112 1.85 -34.51 21.80
C SER A 112 2.49 -33.92 23.06
N GLY A 113 2.22 -32.66 23.42
CA GLY A 113 2.52 -32.10 24.74
C GLY A 113 1.28 -31.97 25.64
N PRO A 114 1.42 -31.35 26.83
CA PRO A 114 0.36 -31.32 27.85
C PRO A 114 -0.89 -30.52 27.46
N PHE A 115 -0.84 -29.72 26.40
CA PHE A 115 -1.96 -28.93 25.88
C PHE A 115 -2.51 -29.51 24.55
N VAL A 116 -2.10 -30.71 24.12
CA VAL A 116 -2.48 -31.26 22.80
C VAL A 116 -3.99 -31.30 22.58
N ARG A 117 -4.77 -31.68 23.60
CA ARG A 117 -6.23 -31.80 23.52
C ARG A 117 -6.85 -30.40 23.49
N GLU A 118 -6.41 -29.55 24.40
CA GLU A 118 -6.84 -28.16 24.55
C GLU A 118 -6.57 -27.34 23.28
N ILE A 119 -5.42 -27.56 22.63
CA ILE A 119 -5.04 -26.92 21.37
C ILE A 119 -5.92 -27.44 20.24
N LYS A 120 -6.18 -28.74 20.17
CA LYS A 120 -7.06 -29.31 19.14
C LYS A 120 -8.46 -28.70 19.23
N GLU A 121 -9.06 -28.69 20.42
CA GLU A 121 -10.38 -28.09 20.67
C GLU A 121 -10.41 -26.60 20.33
N PHE A 122 -9.39 -25.85 20.77
CA PHE A 122 -9.27 -24.43 20.46
C PHE A 122 -9.13 -24.17 18.95
N VAL A 123 -8.32 -24.95 18.24
CA VAL A 123 -8.11 -24.81 16.78
C VAL A 123 -9.38 -25.19 16.02
N ASP A 124 -10.06 -26.26 16.41
CA ASP A 124 -11.33 -26.68 15.80
C ASP A 124 -12.43 -25.64 16.02
N GLN A 125 -12.50 -25.03 17.21
CA GLN A 125 -13.38 -23.89 17.47
C GLN A 125 -13.06 -22.71 16.53
N LYS A 126 -11.78 -22.35 16.35
CA LYS A 126 -11.39 -21.26 15.45
C LYS A 126 -11.67 -21.57 13.98
N ARG A 127 -11.53 -22.83 13.56
CA ARG A 127 -11.86 -23.29 12.20
C ARG A 127 -13.35 -23.29 11.93
N SER A 128 -14.17 -23.73 12.89
CA SER A 128 -15.64 -23.63 12.80
C SER A 128 -16.12 -22.17 12.68
N ALA A 129 -15.36 -21.22 13.25
CA ALA A 129 -15.57 -19.78 13.08
C ALA A 129 -14.97 -19.20 11.77
N GLY A 130 -14.58 -20.05 10.81
CA GLY A 130 -14.09 -19.64 9.47
C GLY A 130 -12.62 -19.22 9.40
N ARG A 131 -11.81 -19.46 10.44
CA ARG A 131 -10.37 -19.16 10.41
C ARG A 131 -9.58 -20.37 9.88
N LYS A 132 -8.72 -20.18 8.87
CA LYS A 132 -7.84 -21.26 8.35
C LYS A 132 -6.89 -21.81 9.43
N TYR A 133 -6.33 -20.93 10.28
CA TYR A 133 -5.53 -21.25 11.47
C TYR A 133 -4.33 -22.22 11.24
N ILE A 134 -3.73 -22.21 10.05
CA ILE A 134 -2.68 -23.17 9.64
C ILE A 134 -1.32 -22.80 10.27
N SER A 135 -0.92 -21.54 10.16
CA SER A 135 0.35 -21.04 10.75
C SER A 135 0.29 -20.92 12.26
N GLU A 136 -0.88 -20.57 12.78
CA GLU A 136 -1.17 -20.33 14.18
C GLU A 136 -1.16 -21.65 14.97
N GLU A 137 -1.74 -22.71 14.41
CA GLU A 137 -1.66 -24.07 14.96
C GLU A 137 -0.22 -24.56 15.08
N TYR A 138 0.66 -24.23 14.12
CA TYR A 138 2.08 -24.58 14.21
C TYR A 138 2.77 -23.90 15.40
N CYS A 139 2.40 -22.66 15.73
CA CYS A 139 2.90 -21.96 16.91
C CYS A 139 2.41 -22.61 18.21
N LEU A 140 1.13 -23.00 18.27
CA LEU A 140 0.56 -23.68 19.43
C LEU A 140 1.20 -25.06 19.64
N LYS A 141 1.43 -25.83 18.57
CA LYS A 141 2.16 -27.10 18.63
C LYS A 141 3.62 -26.92 19.06
N ALA A 142 4.26 -25.81 18.67
CA ALA A 142 5.62 -25.50 19.12
C ALA A 142 5.68 -25.14 20.61
N PHE A 143 4.64 -24.45 21.12
CA PHE A 143 4.46 -24.19 22.56
C PHE A 143 4.23 -25.50 23.32
N ASP A 144 3.31 -26.33 22.84
CA ASP A 144 2.98 -27.64 23.41
C ASP A 144 4.22 -28.55 23.53
N LYS A 145 5.02 -28.60 22.46
CA LYS A 145 6.29 -29.34 22.45
C LYS A 145 7.31 -28.77 23.44
N PHE A 146 7.32 -27.45 23.65
CA PHE A 146 8.18 -26.85 24.68
C PHE A 146 7.70 -27.18 26.08
N CYS A 147 6.39 -27.15 26.32
CA CYS A 147 5.81 -27.54 27.58
C CYS A 147 6.16 -29.01 27.89
N ALA A 148 6.06 -29.92 26.91
CA ALA A 148 6.45 -31.32 27.08
C ALA A 148 7.92 -31.49 27.51
N ILE A 149 8.84 -30.67 26.96
CA ILE A 149 10.26 -30.69 27.35
C ILE A 149 10.47 -30.17 28.79
N LYS A 150 9.60 -29.25 29.24
CA LYS A 150 9.69 -28.55 30.52
C LYS A 150 8.83 -29.14 31.64
N GLU A 151 7.91 -30.03 31.32
CA GLU A 151 7.01 -30.70 32.27
C GLU A 151 7.79 -31.60 33.25
N ASN A 152 8.97 -32.09 32.85
CA ASN A 152 9.93 -32.77 33.73
C ASN A 152 10.47 -31.88 34.88
N GLU A 153 10.18 -30.57 34.88
CA GLU A 153 10.54 -29.61 35.94
C GLU A 153 9.34 -29.30 36.88
N PHE A 154 8.22 -30.05 36.82
CA PHE A 154 7.01 -29.88 37.64
C PHE A 154 6.42 -28.45 37.63
N LEU A 155 6.48 -27.77 36.48
CA LEU A 155 6.02 -26.39 36.35
C LEU A 155 4.49 -26.31 36.18
N THR A 156 3.88 -25.32 36.82
CA THR A 156 2.47 -24.98 36.62
C THR A 156 2.22 -24.43 35.21
N PRO A 157 0.97 -24.50 34.69
CA PRO A 157 0.60 -23.91 33.40
C PRO A 157 1.01 -22.44 33.24
N GLN A 158 0.89 -21.65 34.32
CA GLN A 158 1.32 -20.25 34.36
C GLN A 158 2.84 -20.12 34.23
N GLN A 159 3.61 -20.91 34.98
CA GLN A 159 5.08 -20.91 34.90
C GLN A 159 5.59 -21.37 33.53
N LEU A 160 4.91 -22.33 32.88
CA LEU A 160 5.20 -22.76 31.52
C LEU A 160 4.96 -21.63 30.50
N ALA A 161 3.87 -20.88 30.64
CA ALA A 161 3.58 -19.71 29.81
C ALA A 161 4.62 -18.59 29.98
N ASP A 162 5.05 -18.31 31.22
CA ASP A 162 6.07 -17.32 31.52
C ASP A 162 7.47 -17.73 31.04
N ALA A 163 7.80 -19.03 31.14
CA ALA A 163 9.04 -19.58 30.59
C ALA A 163 9.06 -19.49 29.06
N TRP A 164 7.94 -19.77 28.40
CA TRP A 164 7.82 -19.60 26.95
C TRP A 164 7.93 -18.12 26.55
N ARG A 165 7.29 -17.20 27.29
CA ARG A 165 7.39 -15.76 27.06
C ARG A 165 8.82 -15.26 27.13
N ARG A 166 9.62 -15.75 28.10
CA ARG A 166 11.06 -15.43 28.21
C ARG A 166 11.89 -16.00 27.06
N LYS A 167 11.52 -17.18 26.54
CA LYS A 167 12.22 -17.84 25.42
C LYS A 167 12.00 -17.13 24.08
N VAL A 168 10.83 -16.56 23.85
CA VAL A 168 10.48 -15.91 22.58
C VAL A 168 11.02 -14.47 22.55
N ARG A 169 11.93 -14.14 21.61
CA ARG A 169 12.50 -12.79 21.44
C ARG A 169 11.42 -11.71 21.33
N ALA A 170 11.66 -10.55 21.93
CA ALA A 170 10.73 -9.40 22.03
C ALA A 170 10.06 -8.94 20.70
N LYS A 171 10.63 -9.29 19.54
CA LYS A 171 10.10 -8.93 18.21
C LYS A 171 9.03 -9.88 17.64
N ASN A 172 8.71 -11.00 18.30
CA ASN A 172 7.76 -11.99 17.78
C ASN A 172 6.38 -11.90 18.48
N THR A 173 5.75 -10.73 18.37
CA THR A 173 4.49 -10.37 19.05
C THR A 173 3.31 -11.26 18.66
N THR A 174 3.31 -11.79 17.43
CA THR A 174 2.26 -12.69 16.92
C THR A 174 2.25 -14.04 17.64
N ASN A 175 3.42 -14.63 17.92
CA ASN A 175 3.51 -15.93 18.61
C ASN A 175 3.05 -15.84 20.07
N ILE A 176 3.40 -14.76 20.76
CA ILE A 176 2.94 -14.50 22.13
C ILE A 176 1.43 -14.21 22.15
N GLY A 177 0.91 -13.52 21.12
CA GLY A 177 -0.51 -13.27 20.95
C GLY A 177 -1.35 -14.54 20.85
N MET A 178 -0.88 -15.57 20.13
CA MET A 178 -1.62 -16.83 19.98
C MET A 178 -1.71 -17.63 21.28
N ILE A 179 -0.63 -17.65 22.07
CA ILE A 179 -0.61 -18.34 23.37
C ILE A 179 -1.44 -17.58 24.39
N ARG A 180 -1.47 -16.24 24.30
CA ARG A 180 -2.42 -15.43 25.06
C ARG A 180 -3.86 -15.82 24.72
N GLU A 181 -4.23 -15.94 23.43
CA GLU A 181 -5.59 -16.38 23.06
C GLU A 181 -5.93 -17.78 23.59
N LEU A 182 -4.98 -18.73 23.56
CA LEU A 182 -5.17 -20.07 24.13
C LEU A 182 -5.40 -20.01 25.66
N GLY A 183 -4.60 -19.20 26.38
CA GLY A 183 -4.76 -19.00 27.82
C GLY A 183 -6.14 -18.44 28.17
N MET A 184 -6.61 -17.43 27.42
CA MET A 184 -7.96 -16.87 27.62
C MET A 184 -9.07 -17.89 27.34
N TYR A 185 -8.93 -18.70 26.29
CA TYR A 185 -9.87 -19.77 25.99
C TYR A 185 -9.96 -20.77 27.15
N LEU A 186 -8.82 -21.18 27.71
CA LEU A 186 -8.78 -22.11 28.83
C LEU A 186 -9.38 -21.53 30.11
N THR A 187 -9.17 -20.24 30.37
CA THR A 187 -9.84 -19.53 31.46
C THR A 187 -11.36 -19.51 31.27
N MET A 188 -11.85 -19.26 30.04
CA MET A 188 -13.29 -19.26 29.75
C MET A 188 -13.94 -20.63 29.91
N GLN A 189 -13.21 -21.72 29.65
CA GLN A 189 -13.69 -23.09 29.83
C GLN A 189 -13.56 -23.59 31.28
N GLY A 190 -13.10 -22.76 32.23
CA GLY A 190 -12.86 -23.18 33.61
C GLY A 190 -11.76 -24.24 33.75
N SER A 191 -10.82 -24.31 32.81
CA SER A 191 -9.79 -25.34 32.79
C SER A 191 -8.75 -25.13 33.89
N THR A 192 -8.38 -26.21 34.57
CA THR A 192 -7.26 -26.25 35.53
C THR A 192 -5.90 -26.01 34.88
N LYS A 193 -5.82 -26.07 33.55
CA LYS A 193 -4.64 -25.73 32.75
C LYS A 193 -4.63 -24.26 32.29
N SER A 194 -5.49 -23.42 32.84
CA SER A 194 -5.55 -22.00 32.46
C SER A 194 -4.31 -21.23 32.89
N PHE A 195 -3.97 -20.20 32.12
CA PHE A 195 -2.83 -19.32 32.36
C PHE A 195 -3.07 -17.97 31.68
N VAL A 196 -2.35 -16.93 32.12
CA VAL A 196 -2.52 -15.55 31.68
C VAL A 196 -1.20 -14.98 31.18
N VAL A 197 -1.22 -14.35 30.00
CA VAL A 197 -0.04 -13.73 29.39
C VAL A 197 -0.28 -12.22 29.17
N PRO A 198 0.36 -11.32 29.95
CA PRO A 198 0.15 -9.87 29.83
C PRO A 198 0.65 -9.29 28.50
N TYR A 199 0.16 -8.09 28.17
CA TYR A 199 0.63 -7.29 27.04
C TYR A 199 2.06 -6.77 27.28
N ALA A 200 2.72 -6.31 26.21
CA ALA A 200 4.10 -5.83 26.29
C ALA A 200 4.24 -4.59 27.19
N ASN A 201 3.18 -3.80 27.35
CA ASN A 201 3.08 -2.63 28.22
C ASN A 201 2.74 -2.98 29.69
N GLY A 202 2.60 -4.26 30.04
CA GLY A 202 2.27 -4.70 31.40
C GLY A 202 0.78 -4.87 31.67
N ASP A 203 -0.09 -4.45 30.75
CA ASP A 203 -1.55 -4.59 30.94
C ASP A 203 -1.98 -6.06 30.93
N MET A 204 -2.89 -6.41 31.84
CA MET A 204 -3.48 -7.74 31.88
C MET A 204 -4.39 -7.95 30.65
N PRO A 205 -4.34 -9.15 30.03
CA PRO A 205 -5.17 -9.45 28.88
C PRO A 205 -6.61 -9.55 29.37
N LYS A 206 -7.45 -8.62 28.93
CA LYS A 206 -8.88 -8.67 29.23
C LYS A 206 -9.47 -9.94 28.60
N LEU A 207 -10.29 -10.68 29.37
CA LEU A 207 -11.10 -11.81 28.91
C LEU A 207 -11.63 -11.53 27.51
N ALA A 208 -11.49 -12.52 26.61
CA ALA A 208 -11.97 -12.41 25.24
C ALA A 208 -13.41 -11.91 25.32
N PHE A 209 -13.56 -10.66 24.87
CA PHE A 209 -14.69 -9.81 25.16
C PHE A 209 -15.96 -10.50 24.65
N THR A 210 -16.87 -10.80 25.56
CA THR A 210 -18.12 -11.53 25.33
C THR A 210 -19.03 -10.69 24.45
N GLY A 211 -18.96 -10.91 23.13
CA GLY A 211 -19.91 -10.35 22.17
C GLY A 211 -19.90 -8.83 22.01
N TYR A 212 -20.74 -8.39 21.07
CA TYR A 212 -21.27 -7.04 21.05
C TYR A 212 -22.28 -6.94 22.19
N THR A 213 -22.32 -5.82 22.90
CA THR A 213 -23.18 -5.66 24.09
C THR A 213 -24.10 -4.46 23.99
N GLY A 214 -24.02 -3.70 22.91
CA GLY A 214 -24.85 -2.51 22.69
C GLY A 214 -26.11 -2.77 21.92
N LEU A 215 -26.83 -1.68 21.65
CA LEU A 215 -28.13 -1.64 20.96
C LEU A 215 -28.15 -2.37 19.60
N PHE A 216 -26.98 -2.59 18.99
CA PHE A 216 -26.81 -3.22 17.68
C PHE A 216 -26.17 -4.61 17.76
N ALA A 217 -26.13 -5.22 18.93
CA ALA A 217 -25.35 -6.43 19.15
C ALA A 217 -25.81 -7.62 18.29
N GLU A 218 -27.12 -7.89 18.27
CA GLU A 218 -27.70 -9.00 17.50
C GLU A 218 -27.58 -8.75 15.99
N GLU A 219 -27.76 -7.51 15.61
CA GLU A 219 -27.72 -6.97 14.26
C GLU A 219 -26.33 -7.08 13.65
N ILE A 220 -25.29 -6.71 14.41
CA ILE A 220 -23.90 -6.80 13.97
C ILE A 220 -23.51 -8.26 13.79
N VAL A 221 -23.93 -9.15 14.70
CA VAL A 221 -23.68 -10.60 14.57
C VAL A 221 -24.35 -11.16 13.32
N SER A 222 -25.61 -10.78 13.07
CA SER A 222 -26.37 -11.17 11.88
C SER A 222 -25.70 -10.66 10.59
N PHE A 223 -25.35 -9.37 10.54
CA PHE A 223 -24.63 -8.75 9.43
C PHE A 223 -23.31 -9.46 9.10
N LEU A 224 -22.51 -9.79 10.12
CA LEU A 224 -21.23 -10.47 9.95
C LEU A 224 -21.41 -11.90 9.41
N LYS A 225 -22.44 -12.63 9.86
CA LYS A 225 -22.77 -13.96 9.31
C LYS A 225 -23.09 -13.86 7.82
N THR A 226 -23.93 -12.91 7.43
CA THR A 226 -24.30 -12.67 6.03
C THR A 226 -23.08 -12.33 5.18
N LYS A 227 -22.21 -11.40 5.63
CA LYS A 227 -21.00 -11.04 4.88
C LYS A 227 -19.98 -12.19 4.79
N ARG A 228 -19.87 -13.03 5.82
CA ARG A 228 -18.99 -14.20 5.80
C ARG A 228 -19.51 -15.32 4.91
N SER A 229 -20.84 -15.48 4.79
CA SER A 229 -21.45 -16.49 3.92
C SER A 229 -21.14 -16.26 2.43
N VAL A 230 -20.95 -15.00 2.01
CA VAL A 230 -20.54 -14.63 0.65
C VAL A 230 -19.02 -14.60 0.44
N GLY A 231 -18.25 -15.19 1.36
CA GLY A 231 -16.80 -15.35 1.25
C GLY A 231 -15.95 -14.16 1.71
N LEU A 232 -16.55 -13.11 2.30
CA LEU A 232 -15.82 -11.94 2.78
C LEU A 232 -15.23 -12.21 4.18
N LYS A 233 -13.93 -11.95 4.37
CA LYS A 233 -13.23 -12.24 5.63
C LYS A 233 -13.58 -11.28 6.78
N TYR A 234 -13.87 -10.01 6.47
CA TYR A 234 -14.33 -8.96 7.40
C TYR A 234 -13.52 -8.79 8.71
N ARG A 235 -12.20 -9.09 8.68
CA ARG A 235 -11.36 -9.10 9.90
C ARG A 235 -11.11 -7.71 10.48
N ASN A 236 -10.93 -6.71 9.63
CA ASN A 236 -10.66 -5.33 10.07
C ASN A 236 -11.96 -4.56 10.29
N GLU A 237 -12.99 -4.93 9.55
CA GLU A 237 -14.35 -4.40 9.60
C GLU A 237 -15.03 -4.74 10.94
N GLU A 238 -14.78 -5.94 11.47
CA GLU A 238 -15.23 -6.38 12.80
C GLU A 238 -14.72 -5.47 13.93
N PHE A 239 -13.46 -5.03 13.87
CA PHE A 239 -12.93 -4.06 14.85
C PHE A 239 -13.62 -2.69 14.78
N ARG A 240 -14.08 -2.28 13.58
CA ARG A 240 -14.78 -1.00 13.37
C ARG A 240 -16.21 -1.06 13.88
N LEU A 241 -16.90 -2.17 13.62
CA LEU A 241 -18.22 -2.45 14.16
C LEU A 241 -18.18 -2.51 15.69
N LYS A 242 -17.10 -3.05 16.26
CA LYS A 242 -16.88 -3.05 17.71
C LYS A 242 -16.65 -1.65 18.28
N ALA A 243 -15.92 -0.80 17.58
CA ALA A 243 -15.73 0.59 18.01
C ALA A 243 -17.06 1.36 18.01
N PHE A 244 -17.93 1.10 17.03
CA PHE A 244 -19.27 1.65 16.96
C PHE A 244 -20.18 1.12 18.08
N ASP A 245 -20.19 -0.19 18.33
CA ASP A 245 -20.97 -0.81 19.42
C ASP A 245 -20.54 -0.29 20.80
N LYS A 246 -19.23 -0.14 21.03
CA LYS A 246 -18.68 0.46 22.25
C LYS A 246 -19.13 1.91 22.41
N PHE A 247 -19.06 2.68 21.33
CA PHE A 247 -19.52 4.07 21.33
C PHE A 247 -21.02 4.15 21.68
N CYS A 248 -21.86 3.31 21.07
CA CYS A 248 -23.30 3.28 21.37
C CYS A 248 -23.58 2.97 22.85
N ASN A 249 -22.81 2.04 23.44
CA ASN A 249 -22.90 1.73 24.87
C ASN A 249 -22.48 2.90 25.76
N GLU A 250 -21.41 3.61 25.41
CA GLU A 250 -20.95 4.77 26.17
C GLU A 250 -21.96 5.92 26.13
N GLN A 251 -22.76 6.01 25.05
CA GLN A 251 -23.82 7.00 24.90
C GLN A 251 -25.21 6.50 25.35
N SER A 252 -25.32 5.29 25.92
CA SER A 252 -26.60 4.67 26.31
C SER A 252 -27.40 5.48 27.34
N ASN A 253 -26.73 6.23 28.20
CA ASN A 253 -27.35 7.08 29.21
C ASN A 253 -28.05 8.33 28.64
N LEU A 254 -27.85 8.64 27.34
CA LEU A 254 -28.36 9.85 26.71
C LEU A 254 -29.71 9.63 25.98
N ASN A 255 -30.31 8.43 26.05
CA ASN A 255 -31.57 8.08 25.38
C ASN A 255 -31.63 8.50 23.89
N LEU A 256 -30.50 8.42 23.19
CA LEU A 256 -30.40 8.78 21.78
C LEU A 256 -31.06 7.72 20.89
N SER A 257 -31.77 8.15 19.85
CA SER A 257 -32.29 7.24 18.83
C SER A 257 -31.15 6.55 18.04
N PRO A 258 -31.41 5.39 17.41
CA PRO A 258 -30.43 4.70 16.56
C PRO A 258 -29.79 5.60 15.49
N GLN A 259 -30.59 6.49 14.88
CA GLN A 259 -30.12 7.47 13.91
C GLN A 259 -29.18 8.51 14.55
N GLN A 260 -29.53 9.06 15.70
CA GLN A 260 -28.70 10.04 16.41
C GLN A 260 -27.38 9.42 16.89
N LEU A 261 -27.38 8.15 17.32
CA LEU A 261 -26.15 7.43 17.68
C LEU A 261 -25.22 7.29 16.47
N ALA A 262 -25.76 6.93 15.31
CA ALA A 262 -24.99 6.83 14.07
C ALA A 262 -24.42 8.20 13.66
N ASP A 263 -25.23 9.26 13.68
CA ASP A 263 -24.82 10.62 13.31
C ASP A 263 -23.70 11.16 14.24
N THR A 264 -23.84 10.92 15.55
CA THR A 264 -22.84 11.36 16.54
C THR A 264 -21.53 10.59 16.39
N PHE A 265 -21.60 9.29 16.10
CA PHE A 265 -20.40 8.49 15.82
C PHE A 265 -19.69 8.95 14.54
N ILE A 266 -20.43 9.30 13.49
CA ILE A 266 -19.85 9.84 12.25
C ILE A 266 -19.15 11.17 12.54
N HIS A 267 -19.80 12.09 13.26
CA HIS A 267 -19.22 13.38 13.62
C HIS A 267 -17.88 13.19 14.37
N PHE A 268 -17.86 12.29 15.36
CA PHE A 268 -16.64 11.93 16.09
C PHE A 268 -15.53 11.36 15.19
N GLN A 269 -15.89 10.51 14.21
CA GLN A 269 -14.93 9.97 13.25
C GLN A 269 -14.40 11.04 12.27
N GLU A 270 -15.23 12.02 11.91
CA GLU A 270 -14.88 13.09 10.97
C GLU A 270 -13.93 14.12 11.57
N GLU A 271 -14.07 14.47 12.85
CA GLU A 271 -13.12 15.31 13.58
C GLU A 271 -11.71 14.69 13.64
N CYS A 272 -11.62 13.35 13.66
CA CYS A 272 -10.35 12.62 13.66
C CYS A 272 -9.59 12.63 12.30
N GLY A 273 -10.27 13.01 11.19
CA GLY A 273 -9.66 13.42 9.92
C GLY A 273 -8.79 12.43 9.12
N ASN A 274 -8.64 11.16 9.54
CA ASN A 274 -7.67 10.23 8.94
C ASN A 274 -8.30 9.17 7.98
N SER A 275 -7.45 8.40 7.27
CA SER A 275 -7.92 7.37 6.32
C SER A 275 -8.67 6.21 6.98
N GLU A 276 -8.44 5.99 8.27
CA GLU A 276 -9.11 4.96 9.05
C GLU A 276 -10.55 5.38 9.38
N SER A 277 -10.80 6.67 9.65
CA SER A 277 -12.16 7.22 9.87
C SER A 277 -13.10 6.97 8.67
N ARG A 278 -12.62 7.19 7.43
CA ARG A 278 -13.43 6.98 6.21
C ARG A 278 -13.84 5.52 6.01
N ARG A 279 -12.96 4.59 6.37
CA ARG A 279 -13.24 3.15 6.30
C ARG A 279 -14.24 2.73 7.39
N SER A 280 -14.14 3.31 8.59
CA SER A 280 -15.14 3.12 9.65
C SER A 280 -16.52 3.56 9.19
N ILE A 281 -16.65 4.78 8.67
CA ILE A 281 -17.93 5.31 8.15
C ILE A 281 -18.52 4.39 7.07
N SER A 282 -17.69 3.89 6.15
CA SER A 282 -18.15 2.98 5.08
C SER A 282 -18.70 1.66 5.62
N VAL A 283 -18.09 1.11 6.68
CA VAL A 283 -18.52 -0.15 7.30
C VAL A 283 -19.81 0.05 8.09
N ILE A 284 -19.94 1.14 8.85
CA ILE A 284 -21.17 1.46 9.60
C ILE A 284 -22.32 1.79 8.63
N LYS A 285 -22.03 2.42 7.48
CA LYS A 285 -23.03 2.62 6.42
C LYS A 285 -23.54 1.29 5.87
N ALA A 286 -22.63 0.35 5.60
CA ALA A 286 -23.00 -0.97 5.12
C ALA A 286 -23.84 -1.75 6.15
N LEU A 287 -23.61 -1.53 7.45
CA LEU A 287 -24.46 -2.04 8.52
C LEU A 287 -25.84 -1.37 8.45
N GLY A 288 -25.93 -0.04 8.45
CA GLY A 288 -27.21 0.69 8.39
C GLY A 288 -28.10 0.25 7.22
N ASN A 289 -27.53 0.16 6.01
CA ASN A 289 -28.25 -0.34 4.83
C ASN A 289 -28.76 -1.78 5.03
N TYR A 290 -27.94 -2.66 5.61
CA TYR A 290 -28.36 -4.03 5.89
C TYR A 290 -29.55 -4.07 6.86
N LEU A 291 -29.57 -3.20 7.87
CA LEU A 291 -30.68 -3.12 8.82
C LEU A 291 -31.96 -2.63 8.16
N THR A 292 -31.86 -1.62 7.29
CA THR A 292 -32.98 -1.15 6.47
C THR A 292 -33.51 -2.25 5.55
N ASP A 293 -32.64 -2.94 4.81
CA ASP A 293 -33.01 -3.99 3.86
C ASP A 293 -33.68 -5.20 4.53
N ASN A 294 -33.37 -5.45 5.81
CA ASN A 294 -33.92 -6.56 6.59
C ASN A 294 -35.00 -6.13 7.59
N GLY A 295 -35.49 -4.88 7.53
CA GLY A 295 -36.63 -4.41 8.32
C GLY A 295 -36.40 -4.31 9.83
N TRP A 296 -35.16 -4.08 10.28
CA TRP A 296 -34.84 -3.98 11.70
C TRP A 296 -35.36 -2.66 12.32
N SER A 297 -35.94 -2.71 13.52
CA SER A 297 -36.55 -1.56 14.20
C SER A 297 -35.54 -0.49 14.63
N ASN A 298 -34.26 -0.85 14.75
CA ASN A 298 -33.15 0.06 15.03
C ASN A 298 -32.37 0.48 13.78
N ALA A 299 -32.92 0.29 12.57
CA ALA A 299 -32.25 0.71 11.35
C ALA A 299 -31.94 2.22 11.35
N PHE A 300 -30.81 2.57 10.75
CA PHE A 300 -30.37 3.96 10.58
C PHE A 300 -29.75 4.11 9.20
N THR A 301 -29.82 5.33 8.67
CA THR A 301 -29.28 5.65 7.33
C THR A 301 -28.10 6.57 7.47
N ILE A 302 -26.96 6.17 6.92
CA ILE A 302 -25.82 7.07 6.75
C ILE A 302 -25.88 7.62 5.32
N ILE A 303 -26.26 8.89 5.20
CA ILE A 303 -26.27 9.58 3.91
C ILE A 303 -24.84 9.59 3.37
N ASP A 304 -24.67 9.04 2.17
CA ASP A 304 -23.37 9.04 1.53
C ASP A 304 -23.06 10.46 1.07
N LYS A 305 -21.91 11.01 1.46
CA LYS A 305 -21.38 12.23 0.82
C LYS A 305 -21.20 12.07 -0.70
N ASN A 306 -21.30 10.84 -1.22
CA ASN A 306 -21.33 10.51 -2.64
C ASN A 306 -22.70 10.13 -3.23
N SER A 307 -23.76 9.97 -2.43
CA SER A 307 -25.11 9.77 -2.94
C SER A 307 -25.70 11.15 -3.20
N VAL A 308 -26.18 11.35 -4.41
CA VAL A 308 -26.90 12.56 -4.77
C VAL A 308 -28.31 12.38 -4.23
N THR A 309 -28.57 12.92 -3.04
CA THR A 309 -29.86 12.86 -2.34
C THR A 309 -30.31 14.23 -1.84
N GLY A 310 -29.51 15.26 -2.10
CA GLY A 310 -29.82 16.64 -1.77
C GLY A 310 -30.56 17.36 -2.90
N PRO A 311 -30.78 18.68 -2.74
CA PRO A 311 -31.66 19.46 -3.61
C PRO A 311 -31.13 19.63 -5.06
N TYR A 312 -29.89 19.27 -5.35
CA TYR A 312 -29.28 19.35 -6.69
C TYR A 312 -29.04 17.96 -7.32
N ALA A 313 -29.63 16.91 -6.76
CA ALA A 313 -29.33 15.54 -7.14
C ALA A 313 -29.65 15.20 -8.60
N GLU A 314 -30.79 15.69 -9.07
CA GLU A 314 -31.28 15.46 -10.43
C GLU A 314 -30.47 16.24 -11.47
N GLU A 315 -29.87 17.37 -11.08
CA GLU A 315 -29.16 18.28 -11.98
C GLU A 315 -27.65 17.96 -12.05
N ILE A 316 -27.06 17.43 -10.96
CA ILE A 316 -25.64 17.05 -10.91
C ILE A 316 -25.32 15.90 -11.88
N SER A 317 -26.21 14.91 -12.01
CA SER A 317 -25.97 13.74 -12.86
C SER A 317 -25.88 14.11 -14.35
N PRO A 318 -26.84 14.86 -14.94
CA PRO A 318 -26.74 15.41 -16.28
C PRO A 318 -25.52 16.31 -16.47
N PHE A 319 -25.18 17.16 -15.50
CA PHE A 319 -23.99 18.02 -15.61
C PHE A 319 -22.69 17.22 -15.68
N ILE A 320 -22.54 16.17 -14.86
CA ILE A 320 -21.38 15.29 -14.91
C ILE A 320 -21.33 14.55 -16.25
N ALA A 321 -22.48 14.07 -16.75
CA ALA A 321 -22.56 13.41 -18.05
C ALA A 321 -22.15 14.36 -19.19
N PHE A 322 -22.65 15.60 -19.17
CA PHE A 322 -22.26 16.67 -20.08
C PHE A 322 -20.75 16.88 -20.07
N LYS A 323 -20.13 17.10 -18.89
CA LYS A 323 -18.67 17.29 -18.79
C LYS A 323 -17.87 16.10 -19.29
N LYS A 324 -18.33 14.86 -19.02
CA LYS A 324 -17.69 13.65 -19.54
C LYS A 324 -17.79 13.54 -21.06
N SER A 325 -18.96 13.87 -21.63
CA SER A 325 -19.17 13.88 -23.08
C SER A 325 -18.27 14.91 -23.79
N SER A 326 -17.93 16.01 -23.11
CA SER A 326 -16.95 17.00 -23.60
C SER A 326 -15.48 16.58 -23.39
N GLY A 327 -15.21 15.33 -22.99
CA GLY A 327 -13.86 14.78 -22.85
C GLY A 327 -13.20 14.94 -21.47
N PHE A 328 -13.88 15.48 -20.46
CA PHE A 328 -13.31 15.62 -19.12
C PHE A 328 -13.51 14.36 -18.26
N LYS A 329 -12.45 13.87 -17.59
CA LYS A 329 -12.57 12.72 -16.64
C LYS A 329 -13.50 13.02 -15.45
N TYR A 330 -13.52 14.27 -15.00
CA TYR A 330 -14.42 14.85 -13.98
C TYR A 330 -14.58 14.08 -12.63
N LEU A 331 -13.64 13.19 -12.26
CA LEU A 331 -13.75 12.35 -11.06
C LEU A 331 -13.76 13.14 -9.75
N HIS A 332 -12.78 14.01 -9.52
CA HIS A 332 -12.68 14.79 -8.29
C HIS A 332 -13.78 15.86 -8.20
N SER A 333 -14.06 16.55 -9.31
CA SER A 333 -15.14 17.54 -9.37
C SER A 333 -16.51 16.91 -9.09
N SER A 334 -16.77 15.69 -9.57
CA SER A 334 -18.00 14.95 -9.24
C SER A 334 -18.14 14.72 -7.73
N TYR A 335 -17.05 14.35 -7.05
CA TYR A 335 -17.04 14.22 -5.60
C TYR A 335 -17.36 15.55 -4.92
N ILE A 336 -16.73 16.65 -5.35
CA ILE A 336 -16.98 17.97 -4.76
C ILE A 336 -18.45 18.39 -4.93
N LEU A 337 -19.06 18.16 -6.09
CA LEU A 337 -20.47 18.48 -6.32
C LEU A 337 -21.41 17.69 -5.41
N ARG A 338 -21.12 16.41 -5.19
CA ARG A 338 -21.90 15.59 -4.25
C ARG A 338 -21.74 16.08 -2.81
N THR A 339 -20.54 16.51 -2.42
CA THR A 339 -20.34 17.13 -1.10
C THR A 339 -21.06 18.48 -0.96
N PHE A 340 -21.21 19.22 -2.07
CA PHE A 340 -22.00 20.44 -2.09
C PHE A 340 -23.50 20.14 -1.98
N ASP A 341 -23.98 19.10 -2.66
CA ASP A 341 -25.37 18.64 -2.57
C ASP A 341 -25.76 18.23 -1.14
N VAL A 342 -24.92 17.43 -0.49
CA VAL A 342 -25.11 17.07 0.93
C VAL A 342 -25.03 18.28 1.85
N PHE A 343 -24.15 19.25 1.55
CA PHE A 343 -24.11 20.51 2.28
C PHE A 343 -25.42 21.29 2.13
N CYS A 344 -26.01 21.36 0.93
CA CYS A 344 -27.29 22.03 0.71
C CYS A 344 -28.44 21.34 1.45
N ALA A 345 -28.38 20.01 1.60
CA ALA A 345 -29.41 19.22 2.27
C ALA A 345 -29.36 19.26 3.82
N SER A 346 -28.35 19.89 4.42
CA SER A 346 -28.23 19.92 5.89
C SER A 346 -29.32 20.80 6.52
N LYS A 347 -29.81 20.44 7.72
CA LYS A 347 -30.85 21.19 8.45
C LYS A 347 -30.55 22.68 8.62
N GLU A 348 -29.28 23.05 8.81
CA GLU A 348 -28.84 24.44 8.94
C GLU A 348 -28.95 25.27 7.65
N ASN A 349 -29.21 24.62 6.51
CA ASN A 349 -29.19 25.19 5.17
C ASN A 349 -30.54 25.06 4.45
N GLU A 350 -31.52 24.38 5.06
CA GLU A 350 -32.82 24.06 4.46
C GLU A 350 -33.63 25.31 4.06
N SER A 351 -33.47 26.42 4.80
CA SER A 351 -34.17 27.69 4.55
C SER A 351 -33.42 28.66 3.64
N LEU A 352 -32.20 28.31 3.20
CA LEU A 352 -31.36 29.22 2.40
C LEU A 352 -31.71 29.14 0.91
N THR A 353 -31.70 30.29 0.25
CA THR A 353 -31.84 30.37 -1.21
C THR A 353 -30.61 29.77 -1.93
N PRO A 354 -30.73 29.37 -3.21
CA PRO A 354 -29.60 28.90 -4.02
C PRO A 354 -28.36 29.81 -3.97
N GLN A 355 -28.57 31.13 -4.03
CA GLN A 355 -27.48 32.11 -3.96
C GLN A 355 -26.84 32.14 -2.57
N GLN A 356 -27.63 32.16 -1.49
CA GLN A 356 -27.11 32.12 -0.12
C GLN A 356 -26.35 30.83 0.19
N LEU A 357 -26.79 29.68 -0.36
CA LEU A 357 -26.06 28.42 -0.27
C LEU A 357 -24.69 28.52 -0.95
N ALA A 358 -24.62 29.13 -2.13
CA ALA A 358 -23.38 29.34 -2.85
C ALA A 358 -22.43 30.28 -2.08
N ASP A 359 -22.94 31.38 -1.55
CA ASP A 359 -22.16 32.34 -0.76
C ASP A 359 -21.61 31.70 0.52
N LYS A 360 -22.44 30.92 1.24
CA LYS A 360 -22.02 30.17 2.43
C LYS A 360 -20.98 29.09 2.08
N TRP A 361 -21.12 28.41 0.94
CA TRP A 361 -20.13 27.42 0.48
C TRP A 361 -18.78 28.06 0.20
N VAL A 362 -18.73 29.27 -0.33
CA VAL A 362 -17.48 29.96 -0.69
C VAL A 362 -16.63 30.30 0.53
N ILE A 363 -17.21 30.42 1.73
CA ILE A 363 -16.50 30.78 2.96
C ILE A 363 -15.35 29.78 3.23
N LYS A 364 -14.20 30.31 3.61
CA LYS A 364 -13.00 29.53 3.96
C LYS A 364 -13.26 28.76 5.24
N ARG A 365 -13.00 27.45 5.23
CA ARG A 365 -13.13 26.62 6.44
C ARG A 365 -11.91 26.79 7.36
N ASN A 366 -12.07 26.46 8.64
CA ASN A 366 -10.96 26.44 9.59
C ASN A 366 -9.83 25.54 9.07
N ASN A 367 -8.58 26.03 9.11
CA ASN A 367 -7.38 25.34 8.62
C ASN A 367 -7.39 24.96 7.12
N GLU A 368 -8.28 25.53 6.31
CA GLU A 368 -8.29 25.28 4.87
C GLU A 368 -7.25 26.12 4.13
N HIS A 369 -6.33 25.48 3.42
CA HIS A 369 -5.38 26.17 2.55
C HIS A 369 -6.11 26.85 1.36
N PRO A 370 -5.71 28.05 0.89
CA PRO A 370 -6.35 28.75 -0.24
C PRO A 370 -6.57 27.87 -1.49
N ASN A 371 -5.58 27.05 -1.87
CA ASN A 371 -5.70 26.11 -2.99
C ASN A 371 -6.75 25.01 -2.77
N THR A 372 -6.92 24.56 -1.53
CA THR A 372 -7.96 23.58 -1.17
C THR A 372 -9.34 24.22 -1.27
N ARG A 373 -9.48 25.47 -0.78
CA ARG A 373 -10.70 26.28 -0.95
C ARG A 373 -11.03 26.45 -2.43
N ALA A 374 -10.08 26.87 -3.25
CA ALA A 374 -10.26 27.01 -4.69
C ALA A 374 -10.72 25.69 -5.34
N GLY A 375 -10.02 24.58 -5.07
CA GLY A 375 -10.39 23.27 -5.60
C GLY A 375 -11.79 22.79 -5.20
N ARG A 376 -12.31 23.27 -4.05
CA ARG A 376 -13.66 23.01 -3.58
C ARG A 376 -14.71 23.97 -4.17
N VAL A 377 -14.34 25.22 -4.43
CA VAL A 377 -15.25 26.25 -4.96
C VAL A 377 -15.37 26.17 -6.49
N ASP A 378 -14.28 25.90 -7.20
CA ASP A 378 -14.24 25.91 -8.68
C ASP A 378 -15.28 24.97 -9.31
N PRO A 379 -15.45 23.70 -8.89
CA PRO A 379 -16.44 22.81 -9.48
C PRO A 379 -17.88 23.32 -9.30
N VAL A 380 -18.20 23.85 -8.12
CA VAL A 380 -19.52 24.39 -7.79
C VAL A 380 -19.79 25.68 -8.58
N ARG A 381 -18.78 26.53 -8.79
CA ARG A 381 -18.88 27.72 -9.66
C ARG A 381 -19.24 27.33 -11.09
N VAL A 382 -18.56 26.34 -11.66
CA VAL A 382 -18.85 25.87 -13.03
C VAL A 382 -20.24 25.23 -13.11
N PHE A 383 -20.66 24.51 -12.07
CA PHE A 383 -22.01 23.95 -12.00
C PHE A 383 -23.09 25.04 -11.93
N GLY A 384 -22.92 26.08 -11.10
CA GLY A 384 -23.82 27.23 -11.07
C GLY A 384 -23.96 27.92 -12.43
N LYS A 385 -22.85 28.13 -13.15
CA LYS A 385 -22.87 28.65 -14.53
C LYS A 385 -23.65 27.77 -15.50
N TYR A 386 -23.53 26.44 -15.37
CA TYR A 386 -24.29 25.49 -16.18
C TYR A 386 -25.79 25.59 -15.89
N LEU A 387 -26.19 25.66 -14.62
CA LEU A 387 -27.59 25.84 -14.24
C LEU A 387 -28.16 27.15 -14.81
N THR A 388 -27.39 28.24 -14.74
CA THR A 388 -27.74 29.52 -15.36
C THR A 388 -27.91 29.39 -16.87
N SER A 389 -27.01 28.66 -17.56
CA SER A 389 -27.08 28.54 -19.02
C SER A 389 -28.29 27.75 -19.52
N ILE A 390 -28.83 26.84 -18.70
CA ILE A 390 -30.04 26.08 -19.04
C ILE A 390 -31.32 26.71 -18.47
N GLY A 391 -31.23 27.91 -17.86
CA GLY A 391 -32.38 28.60 -17.27
C GLY A 391 -32.98 27.91 -16.05
N HIS A 392 -32.19 27.14 -15.30
CA HIS A 392 -32.71 26.36 -14.17
C HIS A 392 -33.13 27.28 -13.01
N PRO A 393 -34.29 27.07 -12.36
CA PRO A 393 -34.78 27.95 -11.29
C PRO A 393 -33.89 27.97 -10.04
N LYS A 394 -33.13 26.89 -9.80
CA LYS A 394 -32.13 26.81 -8.72
C LYS A 394 -30.74 27.32 -9.13
N ALA A 395 -30.62 28.08 -10.22
CA ALA A 395 -29.34 28.63 -10.65
C ALA A 395 -28.77 29.63 -9.62
N PHE A 396 -27.44 29.71 -9.57
CA PHE A 396 -26.72 30.61 -8.67
C PHE A 396 -25.39 31.02 -9.32
N MET A 397 -24.82 32.13 -8.84
CA MET A 397 -23.59 32.70 -9.36
C MET A 397 -22.54 32.84 -8.27
N ILE A 398 -21.34 32.30 -8.50
CA ILE A 398 -20.19 32.53 -7.62
C ILE A 398 -19.23 33.50 -8.34
N ALA A 399 -19.11 34.71 -7.81
CA ALA A 399 -18.15 35.71 -8.30
C ALA A 399 -16.70 35.23 -8.12
N VAL A 400 -15.82 35.65 -9.03
CA VAL A 400 -14.38 35.37 -8.94
C VAL A 400 -13.75 36.42 -8.04
N ASP A 401 -13.45 36.03 -6.81
CA ASP A 401 -12.70 36.84 -5.84
C ASP A 401 -11.22 36.44 -5.83
N VAL A 402 -10.32 37.41 -5.68
CA VAL A 402 -8.86 37.21 -5.51
C VAL A 402 -8.58 36.25 -4.35
N ALA A 403 -9.34 36.30 -3.25
CA ALA A 403 -9.17 35.38 -2.12
C ALA A 403 -9.60 33.93 -2.41
N GLN A 404 -10.26 33.69 -3.55
CA GLN A 404 -10.60 32.35 -4.05
C GLN A 404 -9.59 31.83 -5.07
N ARG A 405 -8.62 32.65 -5.50
CA ARG A 405 -7.58 32.23 -6.44
C ARG A 405 -6.61 31.28 -5.78
N ARG A 406 -6.07 30.37 -6.57
CA ARG A 406 -5.01 29.48 -6.11
C ARG A 406 -3.74 30.32 -5.90
N ALA A 407 -3.22 30.32 -4.68
CA ALA A 407 -1.91 30.87 -4.36
C ALA A 407 -0.85 29.83 -4.77
N PRO A 408 -0.02 30.11 -5.80
CA PRO A 408 1.03 29.18 -6.19
C PRO A 408 2.13 29.14 -5.13
N LYS A 409 2.47 27.92 -4.65
CA LYS A 409 3.63 27.74 -3.76
C LYS A 409 4.90 27.79 -4.62
N PRO A 410 5.90 28.64 -4.28
CA PRO A 410 7.15 28.70 -5.03
C PRO A 410 7.83 27.32 -5.05
N PRO A 411 8.42 26.92 -6.18
CA PRO A 411 9.16 25.66 -6.26
C PRO A 411 10.42 25.75 -5.40
N TYR A 412 10.79 24.61 -4.83
CA TYR A 412 12.11 24.46 -4.23
C TYR A 412 13.16 24.30 -5.34
N LEU A 413 14.23 25.07 -5.27
CA LEU A 413 15.35 24.96 -6.20
C LEU A 413 16.47 24.18 -5.49
N PHE A 414 16.72 22.96 -5.95
CA PHE A 414 17.79 22.14 -5.40
C PHE A 414 19.15 22.71 -5.80
N SER A 415 20.06 22.80 -4.83
CA SER A 415 21.50 22.92 -5.06
C SER A 415 22.10 21.55 -5.42
N GLU A 416 23.35 21.52 -5.89
CA GLU A 416 24.06 20.25 -6.11
C GLU A 416 24.21 19.47 -4.78
N ASP A 417 24.53 20.16 -3.68
CA ASP A 417 24.64 19.57 -2.35
C ASP A 417 23.31 18.94 -1.86
N ASP A 418 22.18 19.56 -2.18
CA ASP A 418 20.85 19.02 -1.87
C ASP A 418 20.59 17.71 -2.60
N ILE A 419 20.93 17.65 -3.89
CA ILE A 419 20.77 16.47 -4.73
C ILE A 419 21.69 15.35 -4.23
N ASP A 420 22.97 15.67 -3.99
CA ASP A 420 23.96 14.70 -3.50
C ASP A 420 23.57 14.15 -2.14
N THR A 421 23.17 15.01 -1.19
CA THR A 421 22.73 14.59 0.14
C THR A 421 21.50 13.69 0.06
N PHE A 422 20.51 14.07 -0.75
CA PHE A 422 19.28 13.27 -0.91
C PHE A 422 19.56 11.90 -1.55
N PHE A 423 20.39 11.83 -2.58
CA PHE A 423 20.72 10.56 -3.24
C PHE A 423 21.68 9.68 -2.42
N CYS A 424 22.58 10.27 -1.62
CA CYS A 424 23.34 9.54 -0.60
C CYS A 424 22.40 8.86 0.42
N ALA A 425 21.40 9.59 0.91
CA ALA A 425 20.41 9.02 1.82
C ALA A 425 19.55 7.93 1.14
N CYS A 426 19.25 8.09 -0.15
CA CYS A 426 18.57 7.05 -0.93
C CYS A 426 19.43 5.77 -1.05
N ALA A 427 20.75 5.90 -1.22
CA ALA A 427 21.68 4.76 -1.30
C ALA A 427 21.75 3.97 0.02
N GLU A 428 21.49 4.62 1.16
CA GLU A 428 21.50 3.98 2.48
C GLU A 428 20.19 3.27 2.85
N LEU A 429 19.15 3.35 2.00
CA LEU A 429 17.87 2.68 2.25
C LEU A 429 18.08 1.17 2.44
N LYS A 430 17.52 0.63 3.52
CA LYS A 430 17.60 -0.80 3.82
C LYS A 430 16.34 -1.54 3.35
N PRO A 431 16.44 -2.83 3.01
CA PRO A 431 15.28 -3.66 2.69
C PRO A 431 14.27 -3.65 3.85
N ASP A 432 13.00 -3.44 3.52
CA ASP A 432 11.89 -3.56 4.46
C ASP A 432 11.24 -4.95 4.28
N GLU A 433 10.96 -5.66 5.38
CA GLU A 433 10.37 -7.02 5.34
C GLU A 433 9.01 -7.07 4.62
N LYS A 434 8.21 -6.00 4.71
CA LYS A 434 6.91 -5.89 4.04
C LYS A 434 7.07 -5.48 2.57
N GLU A 435 8.16 -4.79 2.26
CA GLU A 435 8.37 -4.16 0.95
C GLU A 435 9.82 -4.32 0.48
N PRO A 436 10.24 -5.55 0.16
CA PRO A 436 11.65 -5.91 0.02
C PRO A 436 12.37 -5.21 -1.13
N SER A 437 11.66 -4.68 -2.12
CA SER A 437 12.26 -3.99 -3.27
C SER A 437 12.29 -2.46 -3.17
N MET A 438 11.67 -1.86 -2.16
CA MET A 438 11.48 -0.40 -2.12
C MET A 438 12.77 0.38 -1.99
N HIS A 439 13.75 -0.17 -1.28
CA HIS A 439 15.09 0.40 -1.18
C HIS A 439 15.82 0.46 -2.53
N ILE A 440 15.39 -0.30 -3.53
CA ILE A 440 15.94 -0.33 -4.90
C ILE A 440 15.07 0.51 -5.84
N VAL A 441 13.75 0.40 -5.73
CA VAL A 441 12.79 1.10 -6.59
C VAL A 441 12.75 2.59 -6.33
N LEU A 442 12.85 3.04 -5.08
CA LEU A 442 12.76 4.47 -4.75
C LEU A 442 13.93 5.28 -5.32
N PRO A 443 15.21 4.89 -5.10
CA PRO A 443 16.33 5.63 -5.69
C PRO A 443 16.22 5.72 -7.21
N ALA A 444 15.92 4.61 -7.89
CA ALA A 444 15.79 4.59 -9.34
C ALA A 444 14.62 5.46 -9.84
N ALA A 445 13.47 5.42 -9.17
CA ALA A 445 12.32 6.24 -9.54
C ALA A 445 12.57 7.73 -9.30
N PHE A 446 13.21 8.09 -8.18
CA PHE A 446 13.56 9.48 -7.88
C PHE A 446 14.63 10.01 -8.81
N LEU A 447 15.64 9.20 -9.14
CA LEU A 447 16.67 9.54 -10.12
C LEU A 447 16.04 9.78 -11.50
N PHE A 448 15.16 8.89 -11.94
CA PHE A 448 14.41 9.09 -13.18
C PHE A 448 13.56 10.37 -13.15
N MET A 449 12.87 10.66 -12.05
CA MET A 449 12.11 11.91 -11.91
C MET A 449 13.00 13.16 -11.93
N HIS A 450 14.17 13.10 -11.29
CA HIS A 450 15.16 14.17 -11.27
C HIS A 450 15.69 14.46 -12.67
N CYS A 451 16.18 13.42 -13.37
CA CYS A 451 16.79 13.58 -14.70
C CYS A 451 15.77 13.81 -15.82
N MET A 452 14.57 13.23 -15.73
CA MET A 452 13.58 13.28 -16.81
C MET A 452 12.44 14.28 -16.56
N GLY A 453 12.30 14.80 -15.33
CA GLY A 453 11.26 15.78 -15.00
C GLY A 453 9.83 15.29 -15.25
N VAL A 454 9.63 13.96 -15.25
CA VAL A 454 8.31 13.35 -15.40
C VAL A 454 7.44 13.61 -14.18
N ARG A 455 6.12 13.56 -14.35
CA ARG A 455 5.18 13.69 -13.22
C ARG A 455 5.19 12.41 -12.40
N THR A 456 4.96 12.50 -11.10
CA THR A 456 4.89 11.31 -10.24
C THR A 456 3.84 10.28 -10.72
N CYS A 457 2.73 10.72 -11.32
CA CYS A 457 1.72 9.81 -11.87
C CYS A 457 2.18 9.08 -13.14
N GLU A 458 3.21 9.58 -13.81
CA GLU A 458 3.78 9.01 -15.04
C GLU A 458 4.80 7.90 -14.73
N LEU A 459 5.14 7.64 -13.45
CA LEU A 459 6.02 6.54 -13.04
C LEU A 459 5.46 5.14 -13.33
N LYS A 460 4.21 5.03 -13.80
CA LYS A 460 3.60 3.77 -14.25
C LYS A 460 4.03 3.44 -15.69
N ILE A 461 5.35 3.45 -15.92
CA ILE A 461 5.96 3.23 -17.24
C ILE A 461 5.98 1.74 -17.53
N LEU A 462 5.45 1.34 -18.68
CA LEU A 462 5.44 -0.05 -19.12
C LEU A 462 6.82 -0.44 -19.66
N MET A 463 7.29 -1.66 -19.35
CA MET A 463 8.60 -2.13 -19.84
C MET A 463 8.70 -2.13 -21.36
N LYS A 464 7.60 -2.44 -22.06
CA LYS A 464 7.54 -2.40 -23.53
C LYS A 464 7.74 -1.00 -24.14
N ASN A 465 7.67 0.05 -23.32
CA ASN A 465 7.83 1.45 -23.73
C ASN A 465 9.21 2.00 -23.36
N VAL A 466 10.14 1.16 -22.90
CA VAL A 466 11.48 1.56 -22.47
C VAL A 466 12.49 0.86 -23.37
N ASN A 467 13.34 1.64 -24.01
CA ASN A 467 14.49 1.15 -24.75
C ASN A 467 15.77 1.66 -24.07
N PHE A 468 16.50 0.76 -23.41
CA PHE A 468 17.75 1.10 -22.72
C PHE A 468 18.93 1.33 -23.67
N GLU A 469 18.86 0.83 -24.91
CA GLU A 469 19.92 1.00 -25.90
C GLU A 469 19.87 2.41 -26.52
N THR A 470 18.67 2.86 -26.87
CA THR A 470 18.48 4.22 -27.44
C THR A 470 18.19 5.28 -26.38
N GLY A 471 17.93 4.87 -25.14
CA GLY A 471 17.47 5.75 -24.06
C GLY A 471 16.01 6.20 -24.19
N GLU A 472 15.28 5.76 -25.21
CA GLU A 472 13.90 6.20 -25.44
C GLU A 472 12.94 5.63 -24.39
N VAL A 473 12.08 6.52 -23.85
CA VAL A 473 10.98 6.16 -22.96
C VAL A 473 9.69 6.80 -23.41
N ILE A 474 8.69 5.98 -23.74
CA ILE A 474 7.36 6.45 -24.16
C ILE A 474 6.43 6.56 -22.94
N ILE A 475 6.11 7.80 -22.58
CA ILE A 475 5.14 8.13 -21.54
C ILE A 475 3.74 8.16 -22.16
N VAL A 476 2.91 7.18 -21.75
CA VAL A 476 1.53 7.01 -22.21
C VAL A 476 0.53 7.57 -21.19
N ASP A 477 -0.64 8.03 -21.64
CA ASP A 477 -1.74 8.53 -20.80
C ASP A 477 -1.37 9.75 -19.93
N ALA A 478 -0.39 10.54 -20.38
CA ALA A 478 -0.07 11.80 -19.70
C ALA A 478 -1.21 12.83 -19.86
N LYS A 479 -1.23 13.85 -19.00
CA LYS A 479 -2.29 14.89 -18.96
C LYS A 479 -2.59 15.49 -20.34
N THR A 480 -1.59 15.56 -21.20
CA THR A 480 -1.63 16.24 -22.51
C THR A 480 -1.47 15.28 -23.69
N GLY A 481 -1.54 13.96 -23.47
CA GLY A 481 -1.30 12.92 -24.47
C GLY A 481 0.12 12.37 -24.43
N ASP A 482 0.39 11.41 -25.31
CA ASP A 482 1.61 10.62 -25.28
C ASP A 482 2.84 11.41 -25.75
N ARG A 483 3.99 11.10 -25.16
CA ARG A 483 5.28 11.70 -25.54
C ARG A 483 6.45 10.76 -25.28
N ALA A 484 7.46 10.86 -26.13
CA ALA A 484 8.77 10.28 -25.88
C ALA A 484 9.61 11.25 -25.05
N VAL A 485 10.43 10.69 -24.16
CA VAL A 485 11.54 11.37 -23.49
C VAL A 485 12.78 10.51 -23.66
N TYR A 486 13.96 11.13 -23.73
CA TYR A 486 15.21 10.44 -24.03
C TYR A 486 16.16 10.55 -22.85
N MET A 487 16.53 9.41 -22.28
CA MET A 487 17.51 9.29 -21.20
C MET A 487 18.91 9.51 -21.76
N SER A 488 19.82 10.05 -20.93
CA SER A 488 21.24 10.01 -21.27
C SER A 488 21.77 8.58 -21.26
N GLU A 489 22.94 8.36 -21.84
CA GLU A 489 23.60 7.05 -21.83
C GLU A 489 23.85 6.57 -20.39
N GLU A 490 24.32 7.47 -19.52
CA GLU A 490 24.62 7.17 -18.12
C GLU A 490 23.37 6.75 -17.35
N LEU A 491 22.27 7.48 -17.52
CA LEU A 491 20.99 7.14 -16.88
C LEU A 491 20.46 5.79 -17.41
N SER A 492 20.61 5.54 -18.71
CA SER A 492 20.21 4.28 -19.33
C SER A 492 20.99 3.10 -18.76
N VAL A 493 22.31 3.24 -18.57
CA VAL A 493 23.16 2.23 -17.93
C VAL A 493 22.74 1.98 -16.48
N VAL A 494 22.47 3.03 -15.71
CA VAL A 494 22.03 2.92 -14.31
C VAL A 494 20.69 2.20 -14.23
N LEU A 495 19.71 2.58 -15.06
CA LEU A 495 18.39 1.99 -15.05
C LEU A 495 18.37 0.57 -15.63
N TYR A 496 19.26 0.24 -16.57
CA TYR A 496 19.45 -1.13 -17.04
C TYR A 496 19.99 -2.05 -15.93
N LYS A 497 21.00 -1.59 -15.17
CA LYS A 497 21.53 -2.32 -14.00
C LYS A 497 20.44 -2.51 -12.94
N TYR A 498 19.70 -1.45 -12.63
CA TYR A 498 18.53 -1.50 -11.76
C TYR A 498 17.51 -2.55 -12.25
N ASN A 499 17.15 -2.51 -13.53
CA ASN A 499 16.17 -3.42 -14.12
C ASN A 499 16.65 -4.88 -14.04
N SER A 500 17.94 -5.12 -14.25
CA SER A 500 18.54 -6.46 -14.12
C SER A 500 18.45 -7.03 -12.69
N VAL A 501 18.39 -6.18 -11.67
CA VAL A 501 18.14 -6.60 -10.28
C VAL A 501 16.65 -6.82 -10.05
N ILE A 502 15.80 -5.92 -10.55
CA ILE A 502 14.35 -6.03 -10.42
C ILE A 502 13.79 -7.26 -11.12
N GLU A 503 14.28 -7.61 -12.31
CA GLU A 503 13.87 -8.82 -13.04
C GLU A 503 14.16 -10.10 -12.25
N LYS A 504 15.23 -10.11 -11.45
CA LYS A 504 15.54 -11.24 -10.54
C LYS A 504 14.58 -11.32 -9.35
N LEU A 505 14.05 -10.18 -8.89
CA LEU A 505 13.10 -10.11 -7.78
C LEU A 505 11.65 -10.35 -8.23
N PHE A 506 11.30 -9.83 -9.41
CA PHE A 506 9.98 -9.93 -10.02
C PHE A 506 10.13 -10.28 -11.51
N PRO A 507 10.31 -11.57 -11.84
CA PRO A 507 10.40 -12.00 -13.23
C PRO A 507 9.19 -11.54 -14.05
N CYS A 508 9.42 -11.10 -15.28
CA CYS A 508 8.39 -10.62 -16.20
C CYS A 508 7.57 -9.43 -15.66
N HIS A 509 8.21 -8.54 -14.89
CA HIS A 509 7.50 -7.37 -14.38
C HIS A 509 7.00 -6.45 -15.50
N LYS A 510 5.73 -6.05 -15.42
CA LYS A 510 5.08 -5.25 -16.48
C LYS A 510 5.58 -3.80 -16.55
N TYR A 511 6.06 -3.24 -15.43
CA TYR A 511 6.38 -1.82 -15.28
C TYR A 511 7.82 -1.62 -14.88
N LEU A 512 8.48 -0.58 -15.39
CA LEU A 512 9.86 -0.22 -15.05
C LEU A 512 10.04 -0.04 -13.54
N PHE A 513 9.05 0.54 -12.87
CA PHE A 513 9.02 0.66 -11.41
C PHE A 513 7.85 -0.16 -10.85
N PRO A 514 8.02 -1.46 -10.54
CA PRO A 514 6.91 -2.36 -10.18
C PRO A 514 6.08 -1.89 -8.98
N ALA A 515 6.74 -1.24 -8.01
CA ALA A 515 6.06 -0.73 -6.81
C ALA A 515 5.21 0.54 -7.06
N SER A 516 5.22 1.10 -8.27
CA SER A 516 4.40 2.27 -8.64
C SER A 516 2.93 1.93 -8.90
N VAL A 517 2.61 0.68 -9.24
CA VAL A 517 1.28 0.26 -9.69
C VAL A 517 0.26 0.27 -8.56
N GLY A 518 0.67 -0.26 -7.40
CA GLY A 518 -0.15 -0.33 -6.19
C GLY A 518 -0.03 0.90 -5.29
N ARG A 519 0.75 1.90 -5.70
CA ARG A 519 0.98 3.12 -4.92
C ARG A 519 0.37 4.34 -5.56
N SER A 520 -0.10 5.23 -4.71
CA SER A 520 -0.55 6.54 -5.09
C SER A 520 0.64 7.49 -5.26
N ARG A 521 0.41 8.59 -5.98
CA ARG A 521 1.31 9.75 -5.99
C ARG A 521 1.72 10.18 -4.58
N ASN A 522 0.77 10.13 -3.65
CA ASN A 522 0.97 10.58 -2.28
C ASN A 522 1.94 9.67 -1.52
N ASP A 523 2.01 8.38 -1.87
CA ASP A 523 2.95 7.45 -1.24
C ASP A 523 4.39 7.76 -1.62
N PHE A 524 4.65 8.02 -2.90
CA PHE A 524 5.98 8.46 -3.36
C PHE A 524 6.36 9.81 -2.76
N ALA A 525 5.43 10.77 -2.74
CA ALA A 525 5.67 12.08 -2.14
C ALA A 525 5.94 11.99 -0.62
N LYS A 526 5.25 11.09 0.09
CA LYS A 526 5.49 10.83 1.52
C LYS A 526 6.88 10.22 1.73
N ARG A 527 7.27 9.24 0.92
CA ARG A 527 8.59 8.60 1.01
C ARG A 527 9.72 9.59 0.73
N PHE A 528 9.56 10.40 -0.32
CA PHE A 528 10.46 11.51 -0.61
C PHE A 528 10.63 12.42 0.61
N ARG A 529 9.53 12.91 1.19
CA ARG A 529 9.57 13.80 2.36
C ARG A 529 10.25 13.14 3.56
N ASN A 530 9.96 11.86 3.81
CA ASN A 530 10.58 11.13 4.92
C ASN A 530 12.09 10.99 4.74
N ILE A 531 12.55 10.69 3.53
CA ILE A 531 13.99 10.59 3.22
C ILE A 531 14.63 11.97 3.36
N TRP A 532 14.01 13.00 2.77
CA TRP A 532 14.47 14.38 2.85
C TRP A 532 14.65 14.83 4.31
N ALA A 533 13.60 14.75 5.12
CA ALA A 533 13.62 15.16 6.52
C ALA A 533 14.63 14.37 7.38
N SER A 534 15.01 13.17 6.96
CA SER A 534 16.02 12.36 7.67
C SER A 534 17.46 12.62 7.24
N SER A 535 17.67 13.39 6.16
CA SER A 535 18.98 13.52 5.51
C SER A 535 19.45 14.95 5.33
N VAL A 536 18.53 15.88 5.11
CA VAL A 536 18.85 17.29 4.93
C VAL A 536 18.44 18.03 6.20
N PRO A 537 19.38 18.66 6.94
CA PRO A 537 19.06 19.48 8.10
C PRO A 537 18.04 20.55 7.74
N ASP A 538 17.16 20.92 8.68
CA ASP A 538 16.18 21.99 8.51
C ASP A 538 16.90 23.32 8.19
N GLY A 539 17.02 23.61 6.91
CA GLY A 539 17.57 24.86 6.39
C GLY A 539 16.47 25.91 6.25
N ASN A 540 16.88 27.18 6.28
CA ASN A 540 16.02 28.35 6.08
C ASN A 540 15.31 28.41 4.69
N HIS A 541 15.50 27.40 3.83
CA HIS A 541 15.03 27.36 2.44
C HIS A 541 13.71 26.58 2.24
N GLY A 542 13.12 26.03 3.31
CA GLY A 542 11.82 25.36 3.29
C GLY A 542 11.85 23.91 2.80
N GLU A 543 10.69 23.23 2.81
CA GLU A 543 10.60 21.81 2.44
C GLU A 543 10.31 21.59 0.95
N PRO A 544 11.15 20.83 0.21
CA PRO A 544 10.88 20.45 -1.17
C PRO A 544 9.75 19.44 -1.28
N ARG A 545 9.13 19.44 -2.46
CA ARG A 545 8.18 18.43 -2.89
C ARG A 545 8.87 17.56 -3.94
N LEU A 546 8.47 16.30 -4.03
CA LEU A 546 8.91 15.41 -5.12
C LEU A 546 8.63 16.00 -6.52
N TYR A 547 7.57 16.81 -6.67
CA TYR A 547 7.26 17.49 -7.93
C TYR A 547 8.27 18.59 -8.28
N ASP A 548 9.02 19.10 -7.31
CA ASP A 548 10.02 20.14 -7.54
C ASP A 548 11.20 19.63 -8.37
N PHE A 549 11.46 18.31 -8.46
CA PHE A 549 12.42 17.77 -9.43
C PHE A 549 12.11 18.15 -10.88
N ARG A 550 10.82 18.23 -11.21
CA ARG A 550 10.39 18.69 -12.53
C ARG A 550 10.65 20.19 -12.72
N HIS A 551 10.47 20.99 -11.66
CA HIS A 551 10.81 22.41 -11.70
C HIS A 551 12.32 22.60 -11.85
N HIS A 552 13.10 21.79 -11.12
CA HIS A 552 14.55 21.78 -11.17
C HIS A 552 15.09 21.42 -12.55
N LEU A 553 14.58 20.36 -13.20
CA LEU A 553 14.98 20.01 -14.57
C LEU A 553 14.86 21.21 -15.51
N LEU A 554 13.70 21.87 -15.50
CA LEU A 554 13.46 23.01 -16.36
C LEU A 554 14.46 24.14 -16.07
N TYR A 555 14.59 24.50 -14.79
CA TYR A 555 15.51 25.55 -14.36
C TYR A 555 16.94 25.25 -14.79
N ARG A 556 17.44 24.05 -14.47
CA ARG A 556 18.82 23.65 -14.72
C ARG A 556 19.16 23.68 -16.21
N ASN A 557 18.25 23.23 -17.07
CA ASN A 557 18.46 23.30 -18.52
C ASN A 557 18.50 24.73 -19.05
N VAL A 558 17.66 25.62 -18.50
CA VAL A 558 17.64 27.04 -18.89
C VAL A 558 18.92 27.74 -18.41
N GLU A 559 19.31 27.52 -17.15
CA GLU A 559 20.55 28.03 -16.57
C GLU A 559 21.77 27.60 -17.38
N LEU A 560 21.89 26.31 -17.71
CA LEU A 560 22.99 25.76 -18.52
C LEU A 560 23.00 26.37 -19.94
N CYS A 561 21.84 26.47 -20.59
CA CYS A 561 21.71 27.11 -21.90
C CYS A 561 22.23 28.55 -21.85
N MET A 562 21.79 29.34 -20.86
CA MET A 562 22.22 30.73 -20.70
C MET A 562 23.72 30.84 -20.41
N ARG A 563 24.27 30.00 -19.51
CA ARG A 563 25.70 30.00 -19.18
C ARG A 563 26.59 29.61 -20.35
N SER A 564 26.10 28.75 -21.25
CA SER A 564 26.79 28.38 -22.49
C SER A 564 26.63 29.42 -23.62
N GLY A 565 25.91 30.51 -23.40
CA GLY A 565 25.62 31.53 -24.41
C GLY A 565 24.54 31.14 -25.42
N GLY A 566 23.79 30.06 -25.16
CA GLY A 566 22.71 29.57 -26.03
C GLY A 566 21.39 30.34 -25.86
N ASP A 567 20.57 30.33 -26.91
CA ASP A 567 19.25 31.00 -26.92
C ASP A 567 18.15 30.11 -26.32
N VAL A 568 17.59 30.56 -25.20
CA VAL A 568 16.49 29.89 -24.49
C VAL A 568 15.22 29.81 -25.34
N ASN A 569 15.01 30.71 -26.30
CA ASN A 569 13.90 30.61 -27.24
C ASN A 569 13.96 29.35 -28.09
N VAL A 570 15.17 28.95 -28.49
CA VAL A 570 15.41 27.74 -29.27
C VAL A 570 15.18 26.51 -28.41
N LEU A 571 15.62 26.54 -27.14
CA LEU A 571 15.45 25.43 -26.19
C LEU A 571 13.99 25.23 -25.74
N ARG A 572 13.22 26.31 -25.65
CA ARG A 572 11.84 26.33 -25.16
C ARG A 572 10.93 25.26 -25.78
N PRO A 573 10.75 25.15 -27.11
CA PRO A 573 9.84 24.16 -27.70
C PRO A 573 10.24 22.72 -27.34
N TYR A 574 11.54 22.42 -27.22
CA TYR A 574 12.02 21.10 -26.80
C TYR A 574 11.64 20.81 -25.35
N LEU A 575 11.91 21.75 -24.43
CA LEU A 575 11.51 21.59 -23.02
C LEU A 575 9.99 21.49 -22.86
N MET A 576 9.22 22.30 -23.60
CA MET A 576 7.76 22.21 -23.61
C MET A 576 7.29 20.83 -24.06
N ARG A 577 7.82 20.30 -25.17
CA ARG A 577 7.47 18.98 -25.69
C ARG A 577 7.86 17.87 -24.71
N HIS A 578 9.09 17.91 -24.18
CA HIS A 578 9.63 16.97 -23.19
C HIS A 578 8.80 16.92 -21.91
N MET A 579 8.36 18.09 -21.45
CA MET A 579 7.52 18.24 -20.27
C MET A 579 6.03 17.95 -20.57
N GLY A 580 5.63 17.92 -21.84
CA GLY A 580 4.23 17.77 -22.25
C GLY A 580 3.38 19.01 -21.96
N HIS A 581 3.91 20.21 -22.21
CA HIS A 581 3.16 21.46 -22.22
C HIS A 581 2.62 21.73 -23.63
N LYS A 582 1.31 22.01 -23.75
CA LYS A 582 0.67 22.40 -25.01
C LYS A 582 0.69 23.90 -25.25
N LEU A 583 0.64 24.67 -24.16
CA LEU A 583 0.46 26.11 -24.17
C LEU A 583 1.73 26.83 -23.65
N PRO A 584 2.21 27.87 -24.36
CA PRO A 584 3.37 28.68 -23.96
C PRO A 584 3.30 29.25 -22.53
N GLU A 585 2.10 29.58 -22.05
CA GLU A 585 1.84 30.16 -20.72
C GLU A 585 2.10 29.15 -19.60
N SER A 586 1.90 27.86 -19.89
CA SER A 586 2.21 26.78 -18.94
C SER A 586 3.71 26.65 -18.67
N PHE A 587 4.54 27.13 -19.60
CA PHE A 587 5.99 27.20 -19.46
C PHE A 587 6.39 28.44 -18.65
N GLN A 588 5.77 29.60 -18.90
CA GLN A 588 6.00 30.86 -18.17
C GLN A 588 5.70 30.74 -16.67
N TYR A 589 4.69 29.94 -16.28
CA TYR A 589 4.36 29.62 -14.88
C TYR A 589 5.59 29.25 -14.03
N TYR A 590 6.56 28.54 -14.60
CA TYR A 590 7.73 28.07 -13.86
C TYR A 590 8.70 29.21 -13.50
N PHE A 591 8.77 30.26 -14.33
CA PHE A 591 9.70 31.38 -14.14
C PHE A 591 9.15 32.43 -13.17
N HIS A 592 7.83 32.63 -13.13
CA HIS A 592 7.18 33.54 -12.18
C HIS A 592 7.47 33.23 -10.71
N LEU A 593 7.74 31.97 -10.39
CA LEU A 593 7.78 31.49 -9.00
C LEU A 593 9.17 31.41 -8.39
N SER A 594 10.23 31.66 -9.15
CA SER A 594 11.61 31.51 -8.69
C SER A 594 12.34 32.86 -8.58
N PRO A 595 12.54 33.39 -7.35
CA PRO A 595 13.30 34.63 -7.15
C PRO A 595 14.75 34.61 -7.65
N PRO A 596 15.53 33.53 -7.49
CA PRO A 596 16.89 33.44 -8.03
C PRO A 596 16.93 33.52 -9.56
N ILE A 597 15.98 32.85 -10.23
CA ILE A 597 15.82 32.91 -11.68
C ILE A 597 15.53 34.34 -12.14
N ARG A 598 14.64 35.07 -11.46
CA ARG A 598 14.37 36.48 -11.81
C ARG A 598 15.63 37.33 -11.73
N LYS A 599 16.49 37.08 -10.74
CA LYS A 599 17.75 37.81 -10.55
C LYS A 599 18.77 37.49 -11.64
N GLU A 600 18.98 36.21 -11.98
CA GLU A 600 19.88 35.80 -13.07
C GLU A 600 19.38 36.27 -14.46
N ILE A 601 18.08 36.10 -14.75
CA ILE A 601 17.46 36.58 -16.01
C ILE A 601 17.62 38.11 -16.14
N SER A 602 17.47 38.85 -15.04
CA SER A 602 17.60 40.31 -15.05
C SER A 602 19.02 40.79 -15.40
N HIS A 603 20.06 40.00 -15.06
CA HIS A 603 21.45 40.31 -15.39
C HIS A 603 21.84 39.95 -16.83
N ILE A 604 21.15 39.00 -17.46
CA ILE A 604 21.44 38.50 -18.82
C ILE A 604 20.64 39.27 -19.90
N LYS A 605 19.95 40.35 -19.51
CA LYS A 605 19.05 41.14 -20.37
C LYS A 605 19.72 41.62 -21.68
N LYS A 606 19.36 40.94 -22.78
CA LYS A 606 19.18 41.59 -24.09
C LYS A 606 18.04 41.03 -24.97
N ASN A 607 17.44 39.86 -24.72
CA ASN A 607 16.42 39.27 -25.64
C ASN A 607 15.31 38.38 -24.97
N LEU A 608 14.98 38.56 -23.68
CA LEU A 608 14.12 37.61 -22.93
C LEU A 608 12.82 38.22 -22.34
N ASP A 609 12.31 39.31 -22.91
CA ASP A 609 11.14 40.02 -22.36
C ASP A 609 9.87 39.15 -22.27
N TRP A 610 9.70 38.14 -23.14
CA TRP A 610 8.58 37.19 -23.05
C TRP A 610 8.64 36.22 -21.84
N MET A 611 9.80 36.06 -21.20
CA MET A 611 9.95 35.24 -19.99
C MET A 611 9.40 35.94 -18.74
N ILE A 612 9.19 37.26 -18.83
CA ILE A 612 8.58 38.10 -17.80
C ILE A 612 7.26 38.62 -18.37
N PRO A 613 6.14 37.90 -18.23
CA PRO A 613 4.85 38.36 -18.75
C PRO A 613 4.46 39.73 -18.17
N ASP A 614 3.98 40.62 -19.04
CA ASP A 614 3.29 41.88 -18.68
C ASP A 614 1.89 41.66 -18.08
N VAL A 615 1.54 40.44 -17.68
CA VAL A 615 0.16 40.03 -17.40
C VAL A 615 -0.01 39.62 -15.94
N LEU A 616 -0.98 40.25 -15.27
CA LEU A 616 -1.57 39.83 -14.00
C LEU A 616 -2.07 38.38 -14.13
N GLU A 617 -1.33 37.45 -13.53
CA GLU A 617 -1.71 36.07 -13.18
C GLU A 617 -2.74 35.40 -14.11
N VAL A 618 -2.24 34.70 -15.13
CA VAL A 618 -3.06 33.91 -16.06
C VAL A 618 -3.86 32.83 -15.29
N PRO A 619 -5.20 32.75 -15.48
CA PRO A 619 -6.05 31.75 -14.86
C PRO A 619 -5.80 30.35 -15.47
N TYR A 620 -6.03 29.28 -14.71
CA TYR A 620 -5.91 27.91 -15.21
C TYR A 620 -7.23 27.15 -15.11
N GLU A 621 -7.64 26.56 -16.24
CA GLU A 621 -8.74 25.58 -16.40
C GLU A 621 -8.37 24.14 -16.01
#